data_AF-A0A532AH78-F1
#
_entry.id   AF-A0A532AH78-F1
#
_cell.length_a   1.000
_cell.length_b   1.000
_cell.length_c   1.000
_cell.angle_alpha   90.00
_cell.angle_beta   90.00
_cell.angle_gamma   90.00
#
_symmetry.space_group_name_H-M   'P 1'
#
loop_
_entity.id
_entity.type
_entity.pdbx_description
1 polymer ?
#
loop_
_entity_poly.entity_id
_entity_poly.type
_entity_poly.pdbx_seq_one_letter_code
_entity_poly.pdbx_strand_id
1 'polypeptide(L)' 'IFCCGQGAWEERMLADTQALEQILRDKSIPAWVDYWGGDVAHDWPWWHKQLVYFFARWLDDDLMHRLD' A
#
# COMPACT_ATOMS: atom_id res chain seq x y z
N ILE A 1 1.25 3.42 -6.15
CA ILE A 1 1.38 2.81 -4.80
C ILE A 1 -0.04 2.52 -4.32
N PHE A 2 -0.32 1.30 -3.87
CA PHE A 2 -1.55 0.91 -3.20
C PHE A 2 -1.20 0.40 -1.81
N CYS A 3 -1.95 0.77 -0.78
CA CYS A 3 -1.67 0.32 0.58
C CYS A 3 -2.92 0.28 1.45
N CYS A 4 -2.93 -0.61 2.42
CA CYS A 4 -3.94 -0.67 3.49
C CYS A 4 -3.34 -1.33 4.74
N GLY A 5 -3.95 -1.10 5.91
CA GLY A 5 -3.66 -1.87 7.12
C GLY A 5 -4.36 -3.23 7.16
N GLN A 6 -4.09 -3.98 8.23
CA GLN A 6 -4.76 -5.26 8.52
C GLN A 6 -5.43 -5.29 9.90
N GLY A 7 -5.44 -4.16 10.60
CA GLY A 7 -6.09 -4.01 11.90
C GLY A 7 -7.50 -3.42 11.78
N ALA A 8 -7.91 -2.67 12.80
CA ALA A 8 -9.29 -2.25 12.95
C ALA A 8 -9.81 -1.46 11.75
N TRP A 9 -10.99 -1.88 11.25
CA TRP A 9 -11.78 -1.22 10.21
C TRP A 9 -11.20 -1.29 8.78
N GLU A 10 -10.16 -2.09 8.56
CA GLU A 10 -9.53 -2.27 7.25
C GLU A 10 -10.09 -3.45 6.46
N GLU A 11 -11.02 -4.24 7.01
CA GLU A 11 -11.40 -5.55 6.44
C GLU A 11 -11.87 -5.45 4.98
N ARG A 12 -12.65 -4.41 4.67
CA ARG A 12 -13.11 -4.15 3.30
C ARG A 12 -11.97 -3.66 2.40
N MET A 13 -11.12 -2.77 2.91
CA MET A 13 -10.01 -2.21 2.14
C MET A 13 -8.96 -3.27 1.84
N LEU A 14 -8.70 -4.18 2.78
CA LEU A 14 -7.81 -5.31 2.61
C LEU A 14 -8.29 -6.23 1.48
N ALA A 15 -9.58 -6.61 1.50
CA ALA A 15 -10.17 -7.43 0.45
C ALA A 15 -10.11 -6.74 -0.93
N ASP A 16 -10.49 -5.46 -1.01
CA ASP A 16 -10.45 -4.69 -2.26
C ASP A 16 -9.02 -4.52 -2.78
N THR A 17 -8.05 -4.28 -1.89
CA THR A 17 -6.63 -4.13 -2.26
C THR A 17 -6.03 -5.45 -2.75
N GLN A 18 -6.37 -6.59 -2.13
CA GLN A 18 -5.97 -7.92 -2.59
C GLN A 18 -6.56 -8.25 -3.97
N ALA A 19 -7.83 -7.94 -4.20
CA ALA A 19 -8.46 -8.14 -5.51
C ALA A 19 -7.78 -7.29 -6.59
N LEU A 20 -7.45 -6.03 -6.26
CA LEU A 20 -6.73 -5.14 -7.17
C LEU A 20 -5.31 -5.63 -7.47
N GLU A 21 -4.57 -6.08 -6.45
CA GLU A 21 -3.24 -6.64 -6.64
C GLU A 21 -3.27 -7.84 -7.61
N GLN A 22 -4.22 -8.75 -7.43
CA GLN A 22 -4.38 -9.91 -8.32
C GLN A 22 -4.62 -9.47 -9.77
N ILE A 23 -5.51 -8.50 -9.99
CA ILE A 23 -5.79 -7.95 -11.34
C ILE A 23 -4.54 -7.34 -11.98
N LEU A 24 -3.75 -6.59 -11.21
CA LEU A 24 -2.52 -5.97 -11.69
C LEU A 24 -1.47 -7.02 -12.07
N ARG A 25 -1.32 -8.06 -11.23
CA ARG A 25 -0.44 -9.21 -11.50
C ARG A 25 -0.84 -9.96 -12.75
N ASP A 26 -2.13 -10.29 -12.90
CA ASP A 26 -2.67 -11.00 -14.06
C ASP A 26 -2.44 -10.23 -15.37
N LYS A 27 -2.43 -8.90 -15.29
CA LYS A 27 -2.19 -8.00 -16.44
C LYS A 27 -0.72 -7.66 -16.64
N SER A 28 0.19 -8.21 -15.83
CA SER A 28 1.62 -7.86 -15.85
C SER A 28 1.86 -6.35 -15.71
N ILE A 29 1.02 -5.67 -14.92
CA ILE A 29 1.19 -4.23 -14.62
C ILE A 29 2.03 -4.13 -13.35
N PRO A 30 3.25 -3.56 -13.41
CA PRO A 30 4.07 -3.37 -12.22
C PRO A 30 3.39 -2.39 -11.28
N ALA A 31 3.21 -2.80 -10.03
CA ALA A 31 2.63 -1.97 -8.99
C ALA A 31 3.26 -2.29 -7.63
N TRP A 32 3.50 -1.25 -6.85
CA TRP A 32 3.81 -1.40 -5.43
C TRP A 32 2.51 -1.47 -4.63
N VAL A 33 2.23 -2.66 -4.09
CA VAL A 33 1.17 -2.92 -3.12
C VAL A 33 1.82 -3.18 -1.76
N ASP A 34 1.38 -2.50 -0.71
CA ASP A 34 1.97 -2.55 0.63
C ASP A 34 0.91 -2.80 1.72
N TYR A 35 1.03 -3.92 2.43
CA TYR A 35 0.10 -4.32 3.49
C TYR A 35 0.72 -4.07 4.86
N TRP A 36 0.15 -3.11 5.58
CA TRP A 36 0.60 -2.73 6.91
C TRP A 36 0.01 -3.67 7.97
N GLY A 37 0.69 -3.81 9.11
CA GLY A 37 0.42 -4.84 10.11
C GLY A 37 -0.97 -4.77 10.77
N GLY A 38 -1.28 -5.79 11.58
CA GLY A 38 -2.54 -5.86 12.34
C GLY A 38 -2.65 -4.83 13.47
N ASP A 39 -1.57 -4.12 13.78
CA ASP A 39 -1.52 -3.01 14.72
C ASP A 39 -1.97 -1.67 14.09
N VAL A 40 -2.24 -1.66 12.78
CA VAL A 40 -2.60 -0.47 11.99
C VAL A 40 -4.11 -0.41 11.75
N ALA A 41 -4.72 0.74 11.97
CA ALA A 41 -6.15 0.96 11.81
C ALA A 41 -6.46 1.95 10.67
N HIS A 42 -7.70 1.92 10.19
CA HIS A 42 -8.21 2.85 9.19
C HIS A 42 -8.48 4.25 9.79
N ASP A 43 -7.43 4.93 10.24
CA ASP A 43 -7.51 6.22 10.93
C ASP A 43 -6.38 7.21 10.59
N TRP A 44 -6.58 8.45 11.02
CA TRP A 44 -5.69 9.57 10.73
C TRP A 44 -4.24 9.38 11.23
N PRO A 45 -3.99 8.98 12.50
CA PRO A 45 -2.62 8.69 12.97
C PRO A 45 -1.84 7.73 12.07
N TRP A 46 -2.50 6.70 11.53
CA TRP A 46 -1.85 5.75 10.63
C TRP A 46 -1.64 6.32 9.23
N TRP A 47 -2.60 7.06 8.68
CA TRP A 47 -2.43 7.72 7.39
C TRP A 47 -1.29 8.75 7.42
N HIS A 48 -1.11 9.47 8.52
CA HIS A 48 0.01 10.40 8.67
C HIS A 48 1.37 9.69 8.61
N LYS A 49 1.50 8.51 9.25
CA LYS A 49 2.73 7.69 9.17
C LYS A 49 2.97 7.14 7.76
N GLN A 50 1.91 6.66 7.11
CA GLN A 50 1.96 6.18 5.74
C GLN A 50 2.43 7.28 4.77
N LEU A 51 1.88 8.49 4.87
CA LEU A 51 2.29 9.63 4.05
C LEU A 51 3.79 9.89 4.14
N VAL A 52 4.33 10.00 5.37
CA VAL A 52 5.77 10.23 5.56
C VAL A 52 6.61 9.10 4.97
N TYR A 53 6.22 7.84 5.20
CA TYR A 53 6.91 6.67 4.68
C TYR A 53 6.94 6.64 3.14
N PHE A 54 5.79 6.84 2.48
CA PHE A 54 5.69 6.77 1.03
C PHE A 54 6.35 7.96 0.34
N PHE A 55 6.24 9.17 0.89
CA PHE A 55 6.92 10.35 0.33
C PHE A 55 8.44 10.21 0.43
N ALA A 56 8.97 9.71 1.55
CA ALA A 56 10.40 9.44 1.65
C ALA A 56 10.87 8.46 0.57
N ARG A 57 10.16 7.34 0.37
CA ARG A 57 10.49 6.35 -0.68
C ARG A 57 10.34 6.88 -2.10
N TRP A 58 9.41 7.80 -2.33
CA TRP A 58 9.23 8.43 -3.63
C TRP A 58 10.39 9.38 -3.97
N LEU A 59 10.90 10.11 -2.97
CA LEU A 59 11.92 11.14 -3.17
C LEU A 59 13.36 10.58 -3.24
N ASP A 60 13.58 9.37 -2.73
CA ASP A 60 14.92 8.76 -2.68
C ASP A 60 15.33 8.01 -3.98
N ASP A 61 14.70 8.27 -5.14
CA ASP A 61 14.89 7.59 -6.45
C ASP A 61 14.65 6.06 -6.46
N ASP A 62 14.51 5.42 -5.30
CA ASP A 62 14.37 3.97 -5.12
C ASP A 62 13.08 3.40 -5.75
N LEU A 63 12.03 4.21 -5.91
CA LEU A 63 10.79 3.77 -6.55
C LEU A 63 10.88 3.69 -8.08
N MET A 64 11.66 4.57 -8.70
CA MET A 64 11.78 4.64 -10.16
C MET A 64 12.36 3.34 -10.72
N HIS A 65 13.32 2.72 -10.00
CA HIS A 65 13.98 1.48 -10.43
C HIS A 65 13.24 0.20 -10.07
N ARG A 66 12.18 0.25 -9.24
CA ARG A 66 11.42 -0.93 -8.80
C ARG A 66 10.21 -1.25 -9.69
N LEU A 67 9.90 -0.37 -10.63
CA LEU A 67 8.77 -0.50 -11.56
C LEU A 67 9.22 -0.82 -13.00
N ASP A 68 10.54 -0.93 -13.22
CA ASP A 68 11.17 -1.43 -14.44
C ASP A 68 11.15 -2.97 -14.50
#